data_AF-A0A914PKF0-F1
#
_entry.id   AF-A0A914PKF0-F1
#
_cell.length_a   1.000
_cell.length_b   1.000
_cell.length_c   1.000
_cell.angle_alpha   90.00
_cell.angle_beta   90.00
_cell.angle_gamma   90.00
#
_symmetry.space_group_name_H-M   'P 1'
#
loop_
_entity.id
_entity.type
_entity.pdbx_description
1 polymer ?
#
loop_
_entity_poly.entity_id
_entity_poly.type
_entity_poly.pdbx_seq_one_letter_code
_entity_poly.pdbx_strand_id
1 'polypeptide(L)'
;MYVDSKKIEFKDFIPKKDVQQDIFLKKNPNYDGRGILIAIIDSAVDVNLPGLQKTSTGLPKIIDCFDFTGNGDVDTSKVKRIGKDGCLIGLSGRKMRIPKSWKNPSGKWHLGITSIEDCYNTILDSSKIKDKNSTQILESNQPKTIESKKAWKKIEIKTYPELLSKDLAIDCIVWNNGEKWQACLISAENFNNLENIKILSNFRVEHEYCFLPFGISCCVTIQNNGTLLNLFIPFESHGSSVAQVAARHFPGEPEKDGLAPGAQIVFMNVLKKITAFGKPAFSEAEISFEKALSKCIELDVDIINFSVAGDAFCEK
;
A
#
# COMPACT_ATOMS: atom_id res chain seq x y z
N MET A 1 45.22 -1.61 3.07
CA MET A 1 44.39 -1.34 1.87
C MET A 1 43.15 -0.62 2.34
N TYR A 2 43.14 0.71 2.20
CA TYR A 2 41.95 1.51 2.47
C TYR A 2 40.98 1.30 1.30
N VAL A 3 39.79 0.78 1.58
CA VAL A 3 38.70 0.80 0.61
C VAL A 3 38.18 2.23 0.58
N ASP A 4 38.48 2.92 -0.50
CA ASP A 4 38.04 4.27 -0.82
C ASP A 4 36.51 4.30 -0.82
N SER A 5 35.92 5.04 0.12
CA SER A 5 34.49 5.21 0.28
C SER A 5 33.94 6.13 -0.81
N LYS A 6 33.97 5.66 -2.07
CA LYS A 6 33.17 6.28 -3.13
C LYS A 6 31.72 6.30 -2.67
N LYS A 7 31.12 7.49 -2.65
CA LYS A 7 29.67 7.66 -2.54
C LYS A 7 29.02 6.79 -3.63
N ILE A 8 28.46 5.65 -3.22
CA ILE A 8 27.65 4.82 -4.10
C ILE A 8 26.43 5.67 -4.46
N GLU A 9 26.28 6.01 -5.73
CA GLU A 9 25.10 6.74 -6.20
C GLU A 9 24.01 5.72 -6.55
N PHE A 10 22.73 6.07 -6.36
CA PHE A 10 21.64 5.10 -6.60
C PHE A 10 21.63 4.55 -8.05
N LYS A 11 22.17 5.32 -9.01
CA LYS A 11 22.38 4.86 -10.41
C LYS A 11 23.24 3.59 -10.51
N ASP A 12 24.09 3.33 -9.52
CA ASP A 12 24.97 2.16 -9.46
C ASP A 12 24.21 0.87 -9.07
N PHE A 13 22.95 0.98 -8.63
CA PHE A 13 22.10 -0.17 -8.29
C PHE A 13 21.23 -0.66 -9.44
N ILE A 14 21.14 0.07 -10.55
CA ILE A 14 20.40 -0.40 -11.74
C ILE A 14 21.41 -0.99 -12.72
N PRO A 15 21.32 -2.29 -13.08
CA PRO A 15 22.33 -2.99 -13.87
C PRO A 15 22.28 -2.63 -15.37
N LYS A 16 22.03 -1.36 -15.72
CA LYS A 16 21.87 -0.88 -17.11
C LYS A 16 23.06 -1.23 -17.99
N LYS A 17 24.28 -1.04 -17.47
CA LYS A 17 25.53 -1.33 -18.19
C LYS A 17 25.73 -2.83 -18.35
N ASP A 18 25.46 -3.59 -17.29
CA ASP A 18 25.65 -5.04 -17.27
C ASP A 18 24.71 -5.73 -18.27
N VAL A 19 23.47 -5.22 -18.41
CA VAL A 19 22.49 -5.70 -19.40
C VAL A 19 22.54 -4.94 -20.73
N GLN A 20 23.52 -4.05 -20.92
CA GLN A 20 23.75 -3.28 -22.15
C GLN A 20 22.53 -2.45 -22.63
N GLN A 21 21.67 -2.04 -21.70
CA GLN A 21 20.45 -1.27 -21.98
C GLN A 21 20.75 0.07 -22.64
N ASP A 22 21.83 0.75 -22.23
CA ASP A 22 22.21 2.04 -22.79
C ASP A 22 22.63 1.93 -24.27
N ILE A 23 23.36 0.86 -24.62
CA ILE A 23 23.75 0.56 -26.00
C ILE A 23 22.51 0.25 -26.84
N PHE A 24 21.58 -0.53 -26.29
CA PHE A 24 20.33 -0.89 -26.96
C PHE A 24 19.46 0.34 -27.25
N LEU A 25 19.22 1.20 -26.25
CA LEU A 25 18.38 2.40 -26.41
C LEU A 25 19.04 3.47 -27.28
N LYS A 26 20.37 3.59 -27.29
CA LYS A 26 21.08 4.45 -28.25
C LYS A 26 20.81 4.05 -29.70
N LYS A 27 20.72 2.74 -29.98
CA LYS A 27 20.42 2.20 -31.32
C LYS A 27 18.93 2.21 -31.63
N ASN A 28 18.08 2.02 -30.61
CA ASN A 28 16.64 1.93 -30.73
C ASN A 28 15.93 2.92 -29.77
N PRO A 29 15.97 4.24 -30.04
CA PRO A 29 15.50 5.26 -29.09
C PRO A 29 14.03 5.16 -28.70
N ASN A 30 13.21 4.48 -29.51
CA ASN A 30 11.79 4.30 -29.29
C ASN A 30 11.43 2.97 -28.61
N TYR A 31 12.41 2.17 -28.22
CA TYR A 31 12.22 0.81 -27.68
C TYR A 31 12.47 0.83 -26.17
N ASP A 32 11.96 1.85 -25.50
CA ASP A 32 12.10 2.13 -24.07
C ASP A 32 11.00 1.48 -23.21
N GLY A 33 10.21 0.58 -23.80
CA GLY A 33 9.05 -0.06 -23.15
C GLY A 33 7.73 0.69 -23.34
N ARG A 34 7.67 1.74 -24.17
CA ARG A 34 6.39 2.39 -24.50
C ARG A 34 5.37 1.39 -25.03
N GLY A 35 4.13 1.50 -24.54
CA GLY A 35 3.05 0.59 -24.90
C GLY A 35 3.11 -0.78 -24.21
N ILE A 36 4.08 -1.01 -23.32
CA ILE A 36 4.18 -2.24 -22.52
C ILE A 36 3.61 -2.00 -21.13
N LEU A 37 2.75 -2.91 -20.69
CA LEU A 37 2.22 -3.00 -19.34
C LEU A 37 2.91 -4.11 -18.54
N ILE A 38 3.55 -3.72 -17.45
CA ILE A 38 4.23 -4.63 -16.53
C ILE A 38 3.36 -4.84 -15.28
N ALA A 39 3.03 -6.08 -14.98
CA ALA A 39 2.52 -6.46 -13.67
C ALA A 39 3.68 -6.71 -12.71
N ILE A 40 3.70 -6.01 -11.57
CA ILE A 40 4.65 -6.25 -10.49
C ILE A 40 3.90 -6.90 -9.34
N ILE A 41 4.18 -8.18 -9.11
CA ILE A 41 3.62 -8.98 -8.03
C ILE A 41 4.64 -9.03 -6.89
N ASP A 42 4.36 -8.29 -5.82
CA ASP A 42 5.29 -8.10 -4.70
C ASP A 42 4.52 -7.75 -3.42
N SER A 43 5.16 -7.04 -2.49
CA SER A 43 4.66 -6.66 -1.17
C SER A 43 3.97 -5.30 -1.13
N ALA A 44 4.66 -4.24 -1.52
CA ALA A 44 4.10 -2.89 -1.51
C ALA A 44 4.88 -1.94 -2.42
N VAL A 45 4.19 -0.91 -2.92
CA VAL A 45 4.80 0.18 -3.68
C VAL A 45 4.36 1.53 -3.12
N ASP A 46 5.33 2.44 -2.99
CA ASP A 46 5.05 3.83 -2.72
C ASP A 46 4.80 4.57 -4.04
N VAL A 47 3.54 4.90 -4.28
CA VAL A 47 3.08 5.62 -5.48
C VAL A 47 3.54 7.09 -5.52
N ASN A 48 4.03 7.64 -4.41
CA ASN A 48 4.57 9.01 -4.33
C ASN A 48 6.03 9.11 -4.80
N LEU A 49 6.70 8.00 -5.12
CA LEU A 49 8.10 8.03 -5.53
C LEU A 49 8.30 8.87 -6.81
N PRO A 50 9.23 9.84 -6.86
CA PRO A 50 9.39 10.75 -7.99
C PRO A 50 9.61 10.04 -9.33
N GLY A 51 10.35 8.93 -9.33
CA GLY A 51 10.60 8.13 -10.52
C GLY A 51 9.40 7.29 -10.98
N LEU A 52 8.36 7.17 -10.15
CA LEU A 52 7.17 6.36 -10.42
C LEU A 52 5.94 7.21 -10.77
N GLN A 53 6.16 8.46 -11.20
CA GLN A 53 5.07 9.39 -11.55
C GLN A 53 4.62 9.24 -13.01
N LYS A 54 5.57 9.34 -13.96
CA LYS A 54 5.28 9.37 -15.39
C LYS A 54 6.19 8.44 -16.20
N THR A 55 5.72 8.00 -17.36
CA THR A 55 6.56 7.34 -18.37
C THR A 55 7.39 8.36 -19.15
N SER A 56 8.35 7.89 -19.96
CA SER A 56 9.10 8.72 -20.91
C SER A 56 8.22 9.44 -21.94
N THR A 57 6.97 8.99 -22.13
CA THR A 57 5.96 9.59 -23.00
C THR A 57 4.93 10.44 -22.24
N GLY A 58 5.10 10.62 -20.94
CA GLY A 58 4.26 11.49 -20.11
C GLY A 58 2.97 10.86 -19.58
N LEU A 59 2.74 9.56 -19.83
CA LEU A 59 1.60 8.81 -19.29
C LEU A 59 1.81 8.50 -17.81
N PRO A 60 0.74 8.24 -17.02
CA PRO A 60 0.89 7.74 -15.64
C PRO A 60 1.73 6.46 -15.60
N LYS A 61 2.73 6.41 -14.71
CA LYS A 61 3.64 5.27 -14.60
C LYS A 61 2.97 4.08 -13.93
N ILE A 62 2.42 4.27 -12.73
CA ILE A 62 1.61 3.25 -12.05
C ILE A 62 0.15 3.56 -12.38
N ILE A 63 -0.54 2.64 -13.05
CA ILE A 63 -1.92 2.85 -13.49
C ILE A 63 -2.96 2.22 -12.57
N ASP A 64 -2.58 1.24 -11.75
CA ASP A 64 -3.44 0.68 -10.71
C ASP A 64 -2.63 -0.04 -9.64
N CYS A 65 -3.21 -0.17 -8.44
CA CYS A 65 -2.67 -0.90 -7.32
C CYS A 65 -3.74 -1.85 -6.76
N PHE A 66 -3.43 -3.14 -6.73
CA PHE A 66 -4.31 -4.17 -6.19
C PHE A 66 -3.73 -4.74 -4.90
N ASP A 67 -4.54 -4.83 -3.86
CA ASP A 67 -4.21 -5.58 -2.65
C ASP A 67 -5.03 -6.87 -2.61
N PHE A 68 -4.38 -8.02 -2.80
CA PHE A 68 -5.04 -9.33 -2.73
C PHE A 68 -5.02 -9.95 -1.34
N THR A 69 -4.36 -9.29 -0.40
CA THR A 69 -4.13 -9.79 0.96
C THR A 69 -5.22 -9.37 1.95
N GLY A 70 -5.95 -8.31 1.62
CA GLY A 70 -6.98 -7.69 2.48
C GLY A 70 -6.41 -6.83 3.61
N ASN A 71 -5.10 -6.54 3.63
CA ASN A 71 -4.49 -5.71 4.68
C ASN A 71 -5.05 -4.28 4.70
N GLY A 72 -5.44 -3.77 3.53
CA GLY A 72 -6.02 -2.44 3.36
C GLY A 72 -7.53 -2.38 3.54
N ASP A 73 -8.23 -3.50 3.77
CA ASP A 73 -9.68 -3.54 3.69
C ASP A 73 -10.33 -2.87 4.91
N VAL A 74 -11.21 -1.91 4.63
CA VAL A 74 -12.04 -1.21 5.60
C VAL A 74 -13.50 -1.43 5.25
N ASP A 75 -14.22 -2.09 6.15
CA ASP A 75 -15.68 -2.21 6.07
C ASP A 75 -16.31 -0.81 6.22
N THR A 76 -17.00 -0.39 5.16
CA THR A 76 -17.70 0.90 5.07
C THR A 76 -19.21 0.69 4.89
N SER A 77 -19.72 -0.51 5.22
CA SER A 77 -21.14 -0.88 5.12
C SER A 77 -22.05 -0.05 6.03
N LYS A 78 -21.52 0.56 7.09
CA LYS A 78 -22.32 1.38 8.00
C LYS A 78 -22.66 2.72 7.40
N VAL A 79 -23.94 2.94 7.10
CA VAL A 79 -24.42 4.20 6.52
C VAL A 79 -24.99 5.14 7.59
N LYS A 80 -24.60 6.42 7.54
CA LYS A 80 -25.23 7.51 8.30
C LYS A 80 -25.67 8.66 7.38
N ARG A 81 -26.50 9.55 7.92
CA ARG A 81 -26.87 10.84 7.32
C ARG A 81 -26.32 11.97 8.18
N ILE A 82 -26.11 13.13 7.57
CA ILE A 82 -25.70 14.35 8.29
C ILE A 82 -26.83 14.79 9.24
N GLY A 83 -26.47 15.18 10.47
CA GLY A 83 -27.39 15.73 11.45
C GLY A 83 -27.91 17.12 11.05
N LYS A 84 -28.97 17.60 11.72
CA LYS A 84 -29.55 18.94 11.47
C LYS A 84 -28.56 20.09 11.66
N ASP A 85 -27.49 19.86 12.44
CA ASP A 85 -26.40 20.80 12.71
C ASP A 85 -25.30 20.81 11.64
N GLY A 86 -25.46 20.04 10.56
CA GLY A 86 -24.47 19.91 9.49
C GLY A 86 -23.29 19.01 9.84
N CYS A 87 -23.38 18.25 10.94
CA CYS A 87 -22.31 17.38 11.40
C CYS A 87 -22.59 15.89 11.13
N LEU A 88 -21.53 15.14 10.90
CA LEU A 88 -21.52 13.69 10.82
C LEU A 88 -20.69 13.13 11.98
N ILE A 89 -21.17 12.08 12.63
CA ILE A 89 -20.41 11.40 13.71
C ILE A 89 -19.74 10.17 13.12
N GLY A 90 -18.42 10.14 13.13
CA GLY A 90 -17.59 9.02 12.69
C GLY A 90 -17.79 7.77 13.53
N LEU A 91 -17.07 6.71 13.19
CA LEU A 91 -17.04 5.47 13.99
C LEU A 91 -16.15 5.59 15.22
N SER A 92 -15.14 6.46 15.17
CA SER A 92 -14.33 6.84 16.36
C SER A 92 -15.11 7.64 17.41
N GLY A 93 -16.30 8.13 17.05
CA GLY A 93 -17.09 9.08 17.85
C GLY A 93 -16.76 10.55 17.59
N ARG A 94 -15.80 10.88 16.72
CA ARG A 94 -15.53 12.26 16.31
C ARG A 94 -16.74 12.88 15.59
N LYS A 95 -17.04 14.13 15.93
CA LYS A 95 -18.09 14.92 15.29
C LYS A 95 -17.46 15.86 14.28
N MET A 96 -17.74 15.65 13.00
CA MET A 96 -17.11 16.35 11.87
C MET A 96 -18.13 17.22 11.16
N ARG A 97 -17.81 18.48 10.88
CA ARG A 97 -18.66 19.36 10.07
C ARG A 97 -18.38 19.07 8.60
N ILE A 98 -19.39 18.56 7.87
CA ILE A 98 -19.20 18.22 6.46
C ILE A 98 -19.25 19.52 5.62
N PRO A 99 -18.23 19.78 4.79
CA PRO A 99 -18.23 20.95 3.90
C PRO A 99 -19.41 20.92 2.94
N LYS A 100 -20.06 22.09 2.74
CA LYS A 100 -21.16 22.22 1.77
C LYS A 100 -20.73 21.98 0.32
N SER A 101 -19.43 22.09 0.04
CA SER A 101 -18.83 21.81 -1.26
C SER A 101 -18.84 20.32 -1.61
N TRP A 102 -18.98 19.42 -0.64
CA TRP A 102 -19.03 17.99 -0.89
C TRP A 102 -20.40 17.59 -1.41
N LYS A 103 -20.48 17.34 -2.71
CA LYS A 103 -21.71 16.85 -3.35
C LYS A 103 -21.98 15.42 -2.90
N ASN A 104 -23.21 15.16 -2.47
CA ASN A 104 -23.70 13.81 -2.18
C ASN A 104 -25.22 13.78 -2.40
N PRO A 105 -25.69 13.52 -3.64
CA PRO A 105 -27.12 13.54 -3.98
C PRO A 105 -27.96 12.55 -3.17
N SER A 106 -27.37 11.42 -2.76
CA SER A 106 -28.08 10.40 -1.97
C SER A 106 -28.29 10.80 -0.50
N GLY A 107 -27.44 11.70 0.00
CA GLY A 107 -27.30 12.03 1.42
C GLY A 107 -26.88 10.85 2.30
N LYS A 108 -26.45 9.72 1.72
CA LYS A 108 -25.92 8.54 2.42
C LYS A 108 -24.40 8.65 2.52
N TRP A 109 -23.87 8.50 3.72
CA TRP A 109 -22.44 8.52 4.02
C TRP A 109 -22.03 7.17 4.59
N HIS A 110 -21.18 6.46 3.87
CA HIS A 110 -20.64 5.17 4.26
C HIS A 110 -19.46 5.40 5.20
N LEU A 111 -19.44 4.71 6.33
CA LEU A 111 -18.49 4.92 7.41
C LEU A 111 -17.70 3.66 7.70
N GLY A 112 -16.39 3.81 7.71
CA GLY A 112 -15.44 2.81 8.15
C GLY A 112 -14.49 3.39 9.19
N ILE A 113 -13.70 2.52 9.81
CA ILE A 113 -12.65 2.90 10.75
C ILE A 113 -11.48 1.94 10.59
N THR A 114 -10.28 2.50 10.64
CA THR A 114 -9.02 1.76 10.79
C THR A 114 -8.15 2.46 11.82
N SER A 115 -7.01 1.90 12.17
CA SER A 115 -6.03 2.53 13.06
C SER A 115 -4.76 2.90 12.29
N ILE A 116 -4.06 3.91 12.82
CA ILE A 116 -2.67 4.19 12.50
C ILE A 116 -1.88 2.88 12.61
N GLU A 117 -1.94 2.17 13.74
CA GLU A 117 -1.19 0.91 13.94
C GLU A 117 -1.42 -0.14 12.84
N ASP A 118 -2.66 -0.36 12.42
CA ASP A 118 -2.99 -1.27 11.32
C ASP A 118 -2.39 -0.80 9.99
N CYS A 119 -2.26 0.52 9.80
CA CYS A 119 -1.54 1.12 8.69
C CYS A 119 -0.01 0.92 8.82
N TYR A 120 0.59 1.05 10.02
CA TYR A 120 2.05 1.09 10.25
C TYR A 120 2.72 -0.20 10.71
N ASN A 121 2.02 -1.32 10.95
CA ASN A 121 2.59 -2.57 11.50
C ASN A 121 3.63 -3.30 10.61
N THR A 122 4.47 -2.55 9.87
CA THR A 122 5.71 -3.00 9.23
C THR A 122 6.80 -1.90 9.19
N ILE A 123 6.54 -0.69 9.70
CA ILE A 123 7.48 0.47 9.63
C ILE A 123 8.08 0.84 10.99
N LEU A 124 7.42 0.46 12.09
CA LEU A 124 8.01 0.60 13.42
C LEU A 124 9.05 -0.51 13.63
N ASP A 125 10.25 -0.26 13.13
CA ASP A 125 11.45 -0.94 13.58
C ASP A 125 11.49 -0.89 15.11
N SER A 126 11.29 -2.05 15.74
CA SER A 126 11.35 -2.24 17.19
C SER A 126 12.73 -1.86 17.76
N SER A 127 13.72 -1.55 16.92
CA SER A 127 15.01 -0.99 17.31
C SER A 127 14.93 0.43 17.90
N LYS A 128 13.85 1.20 17.64
CA LYS A 128 13.70 2.59 18.14
C LYS A 128 12.84 2.75 19.39
N ILE A 129 12.24 1.67 19.88
CA ILE A 129 11.66 1.58 21.24
C ILE A 129 12.66 0.86 22.14
N LYS A 130 13.89 1.40 22.21
CA LYS A 130 14.83 1.09 23.29
C LYS A 130 14.85 2.27 24.24
N ASP A 131 13.76 2.43 24.97
CA ASP A 131 13.86 3.11 26.25
C ASP A 131 14.68 2.23 27.19
N LYS A 132 15.72 2.87 27.74
CA LYS A 132 16.67 2.33 28.69
C LYS A 132 15.92 1.86 29.93
N ASN A 133 15.77 0.55 30.15
CA ASN A 133 15.77 -0.13 31.47
C ASN A 133 15.24 -1.58 31.41
N SER A 134 15.87 -2.47 30.65
CA SER A 134 15.79 -3.93 30.93
C SER A 134 16.93 -4.71 30.27
N THR A 135 18.17 -4.31 30.54
CA THR A 135 19.27 -5.29 30.60
C THR A 135 19.02 -6.17 31.81
N GLN A 136 18.61 -7.42 31.58
CA GLN A 136 19.20 -8.63 32.14
C GLN A 136 18.27 -9.82 31.86
N ILE A 137 18.92 -10.97 31.64
CA ILE A 137 18.39 -12.34 31.67
C ILE A 137 18.26 -13.03 30.30
N LEU A 138 19.43 -13.56 29.89
CA LEU A 138 19.70 -14.93 29.43
C LEU A 138 19.40 -15.33 27.96
N GLU A 139 20.48 -15.31 27.19
CA GLU A 139 20.84 -16.40 26.28
C GLU A 139 20.80 -17.76 27.02
N SER A 140 20.12 -18.77 26.46
CA SER A 140 20.64 -20.14 26.31
C SER A 140 19.59 -21.11 25.75
N ASN A 141 20.06 -21.95 24.82
CA ASN A 141 19.61 -23.30 24.46
C ASN A 141 18.46 -23.49 23.43
N GLN A 142 18.84 -24.07 22.28
CA GLN A 142 17.97 -24.86 21.39
C GLN A 142 17.63 -26.26 22.02
N PRO A 143 16.96 -27.20 21.31
CA PRO A 143 15.50 -27.40 21.32
C PRO A 143 15.11 -28.80 21.84
N LYS A 144 13.99 -28.97 22.57
CA LYS A 144 13.40 -30.30 22.82
C LYS A 144 11.86 -30.29 22.84
N THR A 145 11.36 -31.39 22.31
CA THR A 145 10.00 -31.82 21.95
C THR A 145 9.00 -32.03 23.11
N ILE A 146 7.71 -32.17 22.70
CA ILE A 146 6.57 -32.89 23.31
C ILE A 146 5.42 -32.02 23.87
N GLU A 147 4.31 -32.12 23.13
CA GLU A 147 2.88 -32.01 23.49
C GLU A 147 2.43 -31.19 24.70
N SER A 148 1.60 -30.18 24.41
CA SER A 148 0.37 -29.95 25.21
C SER A 148 -0.70 -29.25 24.38
N LYS A 149 -1.64 -30.05 23.86
CA LYS A 149 -3.03 -29.61 23.64
C LYS A 149 -3.55 -29.03 24.97
N LYS A 150 -3.83 -27.72 25.02
CA LYS A 150 -4.93 -27.08 25.77
C LYS A 150 -4.74 -25.56 25.83
N ALA A 151 -5.53 -24.83 25.03
CA ALA A 151 -6.23 -23.59 25.40
C ALA A 151 -6.68 -22.83 24.15
N TRP A 152 -7.57 -23.42 23.34
CA TRP A 152 -8.38 -22.61 22.43
C TRP A 152 -9.48 -21.95 23.26
N LYS A 153 -9.15 -20.86 23.93
CA LYS A 153 -10.18 -19.93 24.40
C LYS A 153 -10.77 -19.29 23.14
N LYS A 154 -12.08 -19.47 22.94
CA LYS A 154 -12.89 -18.60 22.08
C LYS A 154 -12.41 -17.16 22.30
N ILE A 155 -11.80 -16.56 21.28
CA ILE A 155 -11.69 -15.11 21.26
C ILE A 155 -13.10 -14.65 20.94
N GLU A 156 -13.84 -14.31 22.00
CA GLU A 156 -14.95 -13.37 21.86
C GLU A 156 -14.42 -12.16 21.12
N ILE A 157 -15.08 -11.79 20.02
CA ILE A 157 -14.87 -10.52 19.34
C ILE A 157 -15.18 -9.44 20.39
N LYS A 158 -14.16 -8.99 21.09
CA LYS A 158 -14.27 -7.84 21.98
C LYS A 158 -14.59 -6.65 21.10
N THR A 159 -15.71 -6.01 21.41
CA THR A 159 -16.18 -4.79 20.79
C THR A 159 -15.01 -3.79 20.67
N TYR A 160 -14.86 -3.20 19.48
CA TYR A 160 -13.81 -2.29 19.04
C TYR A 160 -13.48 -1.01 19.87
N PRO A 161 -14.25 -0.52 20.88
CA PRO A 161 -13.92 0.75 21.53
C PRO A 161 -12.66 0.79 22.40
N GLU A 162 -12.11 -0.36 22.81
CA GLU A 162 -11.02 -0.42 23.79
C GLU A 162 -9.60 -0.38 23.17
N LEU A 163 -9.48 -0.67 21.87
CA LEU A 163 -8.19 -0.87 21.20
C LEU A 163 -7.67 0.35 20.43
N LEU A 164 -8.52 1.33 20.10
CA LEU A 164 -8.07 2.59 19.53
C LEU A 164 -8.13 3.69 20.58
N SER A 165 -6.96 4.16 21.03
CA SER A 165 -6.92 5.51 21.56
C SER A 165 -7.53 6.42 20.49
N LYS A 166 -8.36 7.39 20.90
CA LYS A 166 -9.00 8.32 19.97
C LYS A 166 -8.00 9.03 19.06
N ASP A 167 -6.72 9.06 19.40
CA ASP A 167 -5.68 9.75 18.64
C ASP A 167 -5.15 8.90 17.48
N LEU A 168 -5.23 7.57 17.57
CA LEU A 168 -4.75 6.64 16.54
C LEU A 168 -5.84 6.21 15.54
N ALA A 169 -7.10 6.56 15.78
CA ALA A 169 -8.20 6.23 14.88
C ALA A 169 -8.20 7.04 13.59
N ILE A 170 -8.43 6.37 12.47
CA ILE A 170 -8.70 6.96 11.17
C ILE A 170 -10.15 6.62 10.80
N ASP A 171 -11.04 7.61 10.81
CA ASP A 171 -12.38 7.48 10.26
C ASP A 171 -12.31 7.54 8.73
N CYS A 172 -12.91 6.57 8.07
CA CYS A 172 -13.05 6.55 6.62
C CYS A 172 -14.48 6.97 6.28
N ILE A 173 -14.64 8.04 5.51
CA ILE A 173 -15.95 8.43 4.97
C ILE A 173 -15.94 8.17 3.47
N VAL A 174 -16.92 7.42 3.00
CA VAL A 174 -17.13 7.10 1.58
C VAL A 174 -18.50 7.58 1.13
N TRP A 175 -18.59 8.15 -0.06
CA TRP A 175 -19.85 8.59 -0.65
C TRP A 175 -19.77 8.65 -2.17
N ASN A 176 -20.92 8.75 -2.82
CA ASN A 176 -20.97 9.01 -4.26
C ASN A 176 -21.40 10.47 -4.47
N ASN A 177 -20.64 11.20 -5.29
CA ASN A 177 -20.88 12.62 -5.53
C ASN A 177 -21.90 12.94 -6.64
N GLY A 178 -22.49 11.90 -7.23
CA GLY A 178 -23.35 11.95 -8.41
C GLY A 178 -22.67 11.47 -9.69
N GLU A 179 -21.33 11.46 -9.71
CA GLU A 179 -20.52 11.07 -10.88
C GLU A 179 -19.60 9.89 -10.54
N LYS A 180 -18.93 9.95 -9.38
CA LYS A 180 -17.96 8.93 -8.94
C LYS A 180 -17.99 8.72 -7.43
N TRP A 181 -17.45 7.57 -7.02
CA TRP A 181 -17.21 7.25 -5.62
C TRP A 181 -16.00 8.03 -5.09
N GLN A 182 -16.17 8.59 -3.90
CA GLN A 182 -15.18 9.40 -3.21
C GLN A 182 -14.94 8.87 -1.79
N ALA A 183 -13.73 9.08 -1.30
CA ALA A 183 -13.35 8.77 0.06
C ALA A 183 -12.52 9.89 0.69
N CYS A 184 -12.59 10.05 2.00
CA CYS A 184 -11.63 10.83 2.77
C CYS A 184 -11.23 10.11 4.06
N LEU A 185 -9.97 10.29 4.47
CA LEU A 185 -9.38 9.63 5.64
C LEU A 185 -9.14 10.66 6.74
N ILE A 186 -9.80 10.49 7.88
CA ILE A 186 -9.88 11.50 8.94
C ILE A 186 -9.23 11.00 10.23
N SER A 187 -8.13 11.62 10.61
CA SER A 187 -7.40 11.37 11.85
C SER A 187 -7.72 12.42 12.92
N ALA A 188 -7.11 12.29 14.10
CA ALA A 188 -7.20 13.31 15.15
C ALA A 188 -6.55 14.65 14.75
N GLU A 189 -5.68 14.67 13.75
CA GLU A 189 -4.97 15.88 13.33
C GLU A 189 -5.80 16.73 12.35
N ASN A 190 -6.69 16.11 11.57
CA ASN A 190 -7.38 16.78 10.47
C ASN A 190 -8.92 16.84 10.60
N PHE A 191 -9.53 16.21 11.62
CA PHE A 191 -11.00 16.15 11.78
C PHE A 191 -11.71 17.51 11.93
N ASN A 192 -10.97 18.58 12.27
CA ASN A 192 -11.50 19.94 12.36
C ASN A 192 -11.33 20.76 11.07
N ASN A 193 -10.66 20.22 10.03
CA ASN A 193 -10.33 20.94 8.81
C ASN A 193 -10.69 20.14 7.54
N LEU A 194 -11.96 19.71 7.44
CA LEU A 194 -12.44 18.96 6.27
C LEU A 194 -12.50 19.80 4.97
N GLU A 195 -12.46 21.13 5.05
CA GLU A 195 -12.44 21.98 3.85
C GLU A 195 -11.16 21.82 3.02
N ASN A 196 -10.05 21.50 3.68
CA ASN A 196 -8.72 21.34 3.06
C ASN A 196 -8.25 19.89 2.98
N ILE A 197 -9.10 18.92 3.37
CA ILE A 197 -8.73 17.51 3.32
C ILE A 197 -8.71 17.02 1.88
N LYS A 198 -7.74 16.16 1.55
CA LYS A 198 -7.70 15.52 0.23
C LYS A 198 -8.87 14.54 0.13
N ILE A 199 -9.73 14.75 -0.87
CA ILE A 199 -10.75 13.81 -1.27
C ILE A 199 -10.13 12.91 -2.33
N LEU A 200 -10.24 11.60 -2.15
CA LEU A 200 -9.74 10.59 -3.07
C LEU A 200 -10.89 9.96 -3.85
N SER A 201 -10.57 9.37 -4.99
CA SER A 201 -11.41 8.43 -5.73
C SER A 201 -10.57 7.21 -6.09
N ASN A 202 -11.13 6.23 -6.80
CA ASN A 202 -10.38 5.05 -7.21
C ASN A 202 -9.08 5.44 -7.92
N PHE A 203 -7.95 4.93 -7.43
CA PHE A 203 -6.62 5.31 -7.92
C PHE A 203 -6.47 5.13 -9.43
N ARG A 204 -7.00 4.05 -9.99
CA ARG A 204 -7.05 3.79 -11.44
C ARG A 204 -7.67 4.88 -12.32
N VAL A 205 -8.47 5.78 -11.74
CA VAL A 205 -9.14 6.86 -12.48
C VAL A 205 -8.35 8.15 -12.33
N GLU A 206 -8.11 8.58 -11.08
CA GLU A 206 -7.57 9.92 -10.81
C GLU A 206 -6.05 9.92 -10.59
N HIS A 207 -5.44 8.76 -10.30
CA HIS A 207 -4.02 8.61 -9.96
C HIS A 207 -3.61 9.49 -8.76
N GLU A 208 -4.56 9.74 -7.85
CA GLU A 208 -4.35 10.57 -6.67
C GLU A 208 -4.11 9.73 -5.42
N TYR A 209 -3.27 10.25 -4.55
CA TYR A 209 -2.99 9.72 -3.22
C TYR A 209 -3.06 10.85 -2.20
N CYS A 210 -3.18 10.48 -0.92
CA CYS A 210 -3.00 11.40 0.20
C CYS A 210 -1.84 10.95 1.07
N PHE A 211 -1.55 11.72 2.11
CA PHE A 211 -0.63 11.33 3.17
C PHE A 211 -1.43 11.00 4.42
N LEU A 212 -1.15 9.82 4.98
CA LEU A 212 -1.49 9.47 6.35
C LEU A 212 -0.53 10.22 7.30
N PRO A 213 -0.76 10.17 8.63
CA PRO A 213 0.21 10.66 9.61
C PRO A 213 1.64 10.17 9.33
N PHE A 214 2.67 10.82 9.87
CA PHE A 214 4.08 10.45 9.61
C PHE A 214 4.54 10.49 8.13
N GLY A 215 3.70 10.99 7.19
CA GLY A 215 4.09 11.24 5.80
C GLY A 215 4.03 10.02 4.88
N ILE A 216 3.26 8.98 5.23
CA ILE A 216 3.10 7.80 4.38
C ILE A 216 2.04 8.05 3.31
N SER A 217 2.37 7.78 2.06
CA SER A 217 1.42 7.88 0.95
C SER A 217 0.35 6.80 1.04
N CYS A 218 -0.88 7.11 0.63
CA CYS A 218 -1.97 6.16 0.58
C CYS A 218 -2.86 6.49 -0.61
N CYS A 219 -3.10 5.51 -1.47
CA CYS A 219 -4.16 5.59 -2.47
C CYS A 219 -5.27 4.60 -2.12
N VAL A 220 -6.42 4.73 -2.78
CA VAL A 220 -7.62 3.99 -2.39
C VAL A 220 -8.33 3.36 -3.57
N THR A 221 -9.01 2.25 -3.27
CA THR A 221 -9.97 1.61 -4.18
C THR A 221 -11.28 1.39 -3.43
N ILE A 222 -12.36 1.91 -3.98
CA ILE A 222 -13.73 1.81 -3.47
C ILE A 222 -14.46 0.75 -4.28
N GLN A 223 -14.97 -0.26 -3.59
CA GLN A 223 -15.61 -1.44 -4.15
C GLN A 223 -17.02 -1.61 -3.56
N ASN A 224 -17.78 -2.55 -4.14
CA ASN A 224 -19.08 -2.98 -3.61
C ASN A 224 -20.05 -1.83 -3.34
N ASN A 225 -20.15 -0.86 -4.27
CA ASN A 225 -20.99 0.32 -4.10
C ASN A 225 -20.73 1.07 -2.78
N GLY A 226 -19.45 1.23 -2.44
CA GLY A 226 -19.01 2.02 -1.29
C GLY A 226 -19.09 1.29 0.05
N THR A 227 -19.32 -0.02 0.07
CA THR A 227 -19.31 -0.80 1.32
C THR A 227 -17.95 -1.41 1.64
N LEU A 228 -17.01 -1.36 0.71
CA LEU A 228 -15.63 -1.79 0.92
C LEU A 228 -14.69 -0.71 0.40
N LEU A 229 -13.82 -0.22 1.29
CA LEU A 229 -12.74 0.70 0.96
C LEU A 229 -11.43 -0.03 1.19
N ASN A 230 -10.64 -0.22 0.15
CA ASN A 230 -9.28 -0.74 0.27
C ASN A 230 -8.29 0.44 0.30
N LEU A 231 -7.45 0.47 1.32
CA LEU A 231 -6.34 1.41 1.49
C LEU A 231 -5.05 0.75 1.04
N PHE A 232 -4.46 1.26 -0.04
CA PHE A 232 -3.18 0.77 -0.52
C PHE A 232 -2.05 1.60 0.12
N ILE A 233 -1.35 0.98 1.07
CA ILE A 233 -0.35 1.65 1.93
C ILE A 233 1.00 0.96 1.74
N PRO A 234 2.08 1.71 1.41
CA PRO A 234 3.42 1.15 1.32
C PRO A 234 3.93 0.84 2.72
N PHE A 235 3.94 -0.45 3.08
CA PHE A 235 4.43 -0.91 4.39
C PHE A 235 5.88 -1.41 4.34
N GLU A 236 6.42 -1.64 3.14
CA GLU A 236 7.83 -1.96 2.94
C GLU A 236 8.37 -1.39 1.61
N SER A 237 9.69 -1.48 1.41
CA SER A 237 10.38 -0.83 0.28
C SER A 237 10.78 -1.77 -0.86
N HIS A 238 10.60 -3.08 -0.71
CA HIS A 238 11.04 -4.07 -1.68
C HIS A 238 10.34 -3.89 -3.04
N GLY A 239 9.01 -3.93 -3.06
CA GLY A 239 8.24 -3.74 -4.30
C GLY A 239 8.46 -2.37 -4.95
N SER A 240 8.67 -1.33 -4.15
CA SER A 240 9.08 -0.01 -4.64
C SER A 240 10.43 -0.03 -5.38
N SER A 241 11.39 -0.81 -4.88
CA SER A 241 12.71 -0.97 -5.50
C SER A 241 12.60 -1.77 -6.79
N VAL A 242 11.78 -2.82 -6.81
CA VAL A 242 11.48 -3.63 -8.00
C VAL A 242 10.85 -2.75 -9.10
N ALA A 243 9.81 -1.99 -8.77
CA ALA A 243 9.17 -1.04 -9.70
C ALA A 243 10.15 0.00 -10.24
N GLN A 244 11.04 0.48 -9.38
CA GLN A 244 12.06 1.45 -9.77
C GLN A 244 13.08 0.88 -10.76
N VAL A 245 13.61 -0.31 -10.48
CA VAL A 245 14.54 -0.99 -11.39
C VAL A 245 13.87 -1.29 -12.73
N ALA A 246 12.62 -1.76 -12.70
CA ALA A 246 11.87 -2.11 -13.88
C ALA A 246 11.66 -0.90 -14.81
N ALA A 247 11.07 0.18 -14.30
CA ALA A 247 10.52 1.20 -15.19
C ALA A 247 10.51 2.64 -14.65
N ARG A 248 11.27 3.01 -13.60
CA ARG A 248 11.26 4.42 -13.18
C ARG A 248 11.70 5.36 -14.29
N HIS A 249 11.24 6.61 -14.24
CA HIS A 249 11.64 7.62 -15.20
C HIS A 249 11.84 8.98 -14.52
N PHE A 250 12.96 9.63 -14.83
CA PHE A 250 13.29 10.99 -14.42
C PHE A 250 13.45 11.87 -15.66
N PRO A 251 12.50 12.78 -15.95
CA PRO A 251 12.58 13.66 -17.10
C PRO A 251 13.89 14.46 -17.13
N GLY A 252 14.63 14.35 -18.23
CA GLY A 252 15.92 15.03 -18.42
C GLY A 252 17.12 14.36 -17.75
N GLU A 253 16.92 13.25 -17.02
CA GLU A 253 17.97 12.52 -16.30
C GLU A 253 17.95 11.01 -16.66
N PRO A 254 18.17 10.63 -17.95
CA PRO A 254 18.03 9.25 -18.42
C PRO A 254 18.98 8.25 -17.75
N GLU A 255 20.08 8.72 -17.16
CA GLU A 255 20.96 7.90 -16.33
C GLU A 255 20.25 7.38 -15.07
N LYS A 256 19.27 8.13 -14.56
CA LYS A 256 18.46 7.73 -13.40
C LYS A 256 17.28 6.84 -13.77
N ASP A 257 16.92 6.67 -15.04
CA ASP A 257 15.79 5.81 -15.43
C ASP A 257 15.91 4.35 -14.97
N GLY A 258 14.83 3.58 -15.05
CA GLY A 258 14.82 2.13 -14.94
C GLY A 258 15.28 1.49 -16.25
N LEU A 259 15.04 0.18 -16.38
CA LEU A 259 15.33 -0.56 -17.62
C LEU A 259 14.36 -0.19 -18.75
N ALA A 260 13.08 0.03 -18.44
CA ALA A 260 12.03 0.35 -19.41
C ALA A 260 11.24 1.63 -19.01
N PRO A 261 11.84 2.84 -19.10
CA PRO A 261 11.21 4.08 -18.65
C PRO A 261 9.92 4.46 -19.42
N GLY A 262 9.65 3.84 -20.57
CA GLY A 262 8.40 4.00 -21.32
C GLY A 262 7.24 3.11 -20.85
N ALA A 263 7.52 2.05 -20.08
CA ALA A 263 6.50 1.07 -19.66
C ALA A 263 5.57 1.60 -18.56
N GLN A 264 4.33 1.12 -18.54
CA GLN A 264 3.39 1.35 -17.44
C GLN A 264 3.38 0.15 -16.49
N ILE A 265 2.95 0.36 -15.25
CA ILE A 265 2.94 -0.63 -14.18
C ILE A 265 1.53 -0.78 -13.60
N VAL A 266 1.08 -2.02 -13.44
CA VAL A 266 0.08 -2.38 -12.43
C VAL A 266 0.78 -3.09 -11.29
N PHE A 267 0.53 -2.64 -10.06
CA PHE A 267 1.15 -3.25 -8.89
C PHE A 267 0.16 -4.15 -8.16
N MET A 268 0.61 -5.32 -7.72
CA MET A 268 -0.21 -6.33 -7.06
C MET A 268 0.46 -6.79 -5.77
N ASN A 269 -0.10 -6.37 -4.63
CA ASN A 269 0.33 -6.87 -3.33
C ASN A 269 -0.24 -8.27 -3.09
N VAL A 270 0.66 -9.21 -2.81
CA VAL A 270 0.33 -10.61 -2.43
C VAL A 270 0.92 -11.03 -1.09
N LEU A 271 1.67 -10.16 -0.42
CA LEU A 271 2.32 -10.45 0.86
C LEU A 271 1.66 -9.70 2.00
N LYS A 272 1.27 -10.44 3.05
CA LYS A 272 0.74 -9.83 4.26
C LYS A 272 1.83 -9.08 5.03
N LYS A 273 1.44 -7.99 5.69
CA LYS A 273 2.28 -7.34 6.70
C LYS A 273 2.74 -8.38 7.72
N ILE A 274 4.04 -8.54 7.90
CA ILE A 274 4.59 -9.44 8.93
C ILE A 274 4.32 -8.78 10.29
N THR A 275 3.36 -9.31 11.05
CA THR A 275 3.22 -8.96 12.46
C THR A 275 4.34 -9.63 13.25
N ALA A 276 4.79 -9.00 14.35
CA ALA A 276 5.96 -9.41 15.15
C ALA A 276 5.99 -10.87 15.66
N PHE A 277 4.94 -11.67 15.42
CA PHE A 277 4.81 -13.06 15.88
C PHE A 277 4.32 -14.07 14.82
N GLY A 278 4.22 -13.71 13.54
CA GLY A 278 3.69 -14.62 12.52
C GLY A 278 4.62 -14.81 11.34
N LYS A 279 5.08 -16.04 11.08
CA LYS A 279 5.44 -16.42 9.71
C LYS A 279 4.16 -16.27 8.86
N PRO A 280 4.20 -15.64 7.68
CA PRO A 280 3.04 -15.64 6.80
C PRO A 280 2.59 -17.08 6.58
N ALA A 281 1.30 -17.35 6.78
CA ALA A 281 0.75 -18.64 6.42
C ALA A 281 0.88 -18.78 4.90
N PHE A 282 1.74 -19.68 4.45
CA PHE A 282 2.07 -19.88 3.03
C PHE A 282 0.82 -19.99 2.14
N SER A 283 -0.22 -20.65 2.63
CA SER A 283 -1.49 -20.84 1.91
C SER A 283 -2.24 -19.54 1.56
N GLU A 284 -2.08 -18.47 2.35
CA GLU A 284 -2.74 -17.20 2.05
C GLU A 284 -2.01 -16.41 0.96
N ALA A 285 -0.68 -16.51 0.91
CA ALA A 285 0.14 -15.90 -0.13
C ALA A 285 -0.10 -16.58 -1.48
N GLU A 286 -0.24 -17.92 -1.49
CA GLU A 286 -0.60 -18.69 -2.69
C GLU A 286 -1.93 -18.25 -3.29
N ILE A 287 -2.99 -18.14 -2.47
CA ILE A 287 -4.31 -17.64 -2.92
C ILE A 287 -4.21 -16.20 -3.45
N SER A 288 -3.44 -15.34 -2.78
CA SER A 288 -3.24 -13.96 -3.21
C SER A 288 -2.50 -13.89 -4.55
N PHE A 289 -1.51 -14.78 -4.75
CA PHE A 289 -0.76 -14.92 -5.98
C PHE A 289 -1.63 -15.43 -7.13
N GLU A 290 -2.47 -16.45 -6.90
CA GLU A 290 -3.43 -16.94 -7.89
C GLU A 290 -4.42 -15.86 -8.34
N LYS A 291 -4.91 -15.04 -7.40
CA LYS A 291 -5.75 -13.88 -7.71
C LYS A 291 -5.00 -12.84 -8.54
N ALA A 292 -3.72 -12.58 -8.21
CA ALA A 292 -2.88 -11.68 -8.98
C ALA A 292 -2.66 -12.17 -10.41
N LEU A 293 -2.37 -13.46 -10.62
CA LEU A 293 -2.26 -14.06 -11.96
C LEU A 293 -3.57 -13.96 -12.74
N SER A 294 -4.70 -14.26 -12.09
CA SER A 294 -6.03 -14.09 -12.70
C SER A 294 -6.27 -12.65 -13.13
N LYS A 295 -5.83 -11.68 -12.31
CA LYS A 295 -5.95 -10.25 -12.63
C LYS A 295 -5.02 -9.84 -13.77
N CYS A 296 -3.82 -10.40 -13.85
CA CYS A 296 -2.90 -10.19 -14.98
C CYS A 296 -3.55 -10.58 -16.32
N ILE A 297 -4.28 -11.71 -16.34
CA ILE A 297 -5.03 -12.16 -17.53
C ILE A 297 -6.17 -11.17 -17.85
N GLU A 298 -6.94 -10.74 -16.86
CA GLU A 298 -8.04 -9.76 -17.07
C GLU A 298 -7.54 -8.43 -17.65
N LEU A 299 -6.35 -8.00 -17.23
CA LEU A 299 -5.73 -6.74 -17.64
C LEU A 299 -4.91 -6.83 -18.93
N ASP A 300 -4.77 -8.04 -19.51
CA ASP A 300 -3.95 -8.29 -20.70
C ASP A 300 -2.52 -7.74 -20.56
N VAL A 301 -1.85 -8.06 -19.44
CA VAL A 301 -0.49 -7.56 -19.17
C VAL A 301 0.55 -8.25 -20.06
N ASP A 302 1.53 -7.48 -20.55
CA ASP A 302 2.56 -7.99 -21.44
C ASP A 302 3.68 -8.74 -20.70
N ILE A 303 4.02 -8.28 -19.49
CA ILE A 303 5.13 -8.81 -18.69
C ILE A 303 4.69 -8.94 -17.24
N ILE A 304 4.96 -10.10 -16.64
CA ILE A 304 4.80 -10.31 -15.20
C ILE A 304 6.19 -10.40 -14.57
N ASN A 305 6.48 -9.50 -13.64
CA ASN A 305 7.60 -9.62 -12.72
C ASN A 305 7.07 -10.00 -11.33
N PHE A 306 7.52 -11.14 -10.81
CA PHE A 306 7.29 -11.51 -9.43
C PHE A 306 8.63 -11.69 -8.72
N SER A 307 8.81 -11.00 -7.61
CA SER A 307 10.02 -11.10 -6.78
C SER A 307 9.66 -11.66 -5.40
N VAL A 308 8.78 -12.66 -5.43
CA VAL A 308 8.30 -13.43 -4.28
C VAL A 308 8.69 -14.90 -4.49
N ALA A 309 9.12 -15.57 -3.43
CA ALA A 309 9.50 -16.97 -3.46
C ALA A 309 9.08 -17.65 -2.17
N GLY A 310 8.80 -18.95 -2.26
CA GLY A 310 8.43 -19.78 -1.12
C GLY A 310 8.97 -21.20 -1.30
N ASP A 311 9.24 -21.88 -0.19
CA ASP A 311 9.63 -23.29 -0.21
C ASP A 311 8.42 -24.13 -0.63
N ALA A 312 8.50 -24.76 -1.80
CA ALA A 312 7.58 -25.84 -2.16
C ALA A 312 7.94 -27.07 -1.31
N PHE A 313 7.04 -27.49 -0.42
CA PHE A 313 7.14 -28.84 0.12
C PHE A 313 6.83 -29.81 -1.04
N CYS A 314 7.87 -30.28 -1.74
CA CYS A 314 7.77 -31.55 -2.43
C CYS A 314 7.48 -32.59 -1.35
N GLU A 315 6.21 -32.96 -1.19
CA GLU A 315 5.86 -34.20 -0.49
C GLU A 315 6.65 -35.32 -1.18
N LYS A 316 7.57 -35.93 -0.41
CA LYS A 316 8.33 -37.11 -0.81
C LYS A 316 7.49 -38.36 -0.63
#